data_AF-Q863E5-F1
#
_entry.id   AF-Q863E5-F1
#
_cell.length_a   1.000
_cell.length_b   1.000
_cell.length_c   1.000
_cell.angle_alpha   90.00
_cell.angle_beta   90.00
_cell.angle_gamma   90.00
#
_symmetry.space_group_name_H-M   'P 1'
#
loop_
_entity.id
_entity.type
_entity.pdbx_description
1 polymer ?
#
loop_
_entity_poly.entity_id
_entity_poly.type
_entity_poly.pdbx_seq_one_letter_code
_entity_poly.pdbx_strand_id
1 'polypeptide(L)'
;GLECDGKVNICCKKQFFVSFKDIGWNDWIIAPSGYHANYCEGECPSHIAGTSGSSLSFHSTVINHYRMRGHSPFANLKSCCVPTKLRPMSMLYYDDGQNIIKKDIQNMIVEECGC
;
A
#
# COMPACT_ATOMS: atom_id res chain seq x y z
N GLY A 1 -6.23 7.37 -6.75
CA GLY A 1 -6.79 6.05 -6.40
C GLY A 1 -8.10 6.20 -5.64
N LEU A 2 -8.82 5.09 -5.44
CA LEU A 2 -10.05 5.05 -4.63
C LEU A 2 -9.71 5.24 -3.14
N GLU A 3 -10.49 6.05 -2.42
CA GLU A 3 -10.38 6.22 -0.97
C GLU A 3 -11.49 5.40 -0.28
N CYS A 4 -11.18 4.81 0.88
CA CYS A 4 -12.14 4.07 1.68
C CYS A 4 -13.10 5.03 2.39
N ASP A 5 -14.39 4.98 2.06
CA ASP A 5 -15.42 5.87 2.61
C ASP A 5 -16.35 5.18 3.64
N GLY A 6 -16.06 3.93 3.99
CA GLY A 6 -16.82 3.11 4.95
C GLY A 6 -18.14 2.56 4.41
N LYS A 7 -18.51 2.83 3.15
CA LYS A 7 -19.74 2.33 2.52
C LYS A 7 -19.51 1.09 1.67
N VAL A 8 -18.31 0.94 1.10
CA VAL A 8 -17.97 -0.17 0.21
C VAL A 8 -16.69 -0.85 0.72
N ASN A 9 -16.75 -2.16 0.94
CA ASN A 9 -15.60 -2.99 1.34
C ASN A 9 -14.76 -3.44 0.13
N ILE A 10 -14.60 -2.59 -0.88
CA ILE A 10 -13.74 -2.89 -2.04
C ILE A 10 -12.34 -2.35 -1.79
N CYS A 11 -11.31 -2.96 -2.38
CA CYS A 11 -9.93 -2.50 -2.25
C CYS A 11 -9.78 -0.99 -2.52
N CYS A 12 -9.31 -0.27 -1.51
CA CYS A 12 -9.16 1.19 -1.50
C CYS A 12 -8.01 1.61 -0.59
N LYS A 13 -7.58 2.87 -0.75
CA LYS A 13 -6.62 3.49 0.15
C LYS A 13 -7.34 4.07 1.36
N LYS A 14 -6.74 3.92 2.53
CA LYS A 14 -7.20 4.53 3.77
C LYS A 14 -6.13 5.44 4.36
N GLN A 15 -6.58 6.60 4.85
CA GLN A 15 -5.71 7.55 5.50
C GLN A 15 -5.20 6.99 6.83
N PHE A 16 -3.89 7.10 7.02
CA PHE A 16 -3.25 6.69 8.26
C PHE A 16 -2.00 7.53 8.49
N PHE A 17 -1.93 8.11 9.69
CA PHE A 17 -0.80 8.93 10.11
C PHE A 17 0.13 8.09 10.97
N VAL A 18 1.41 8.06 10.60
CA VAL A 18 2.49 7.47 11.38
C VAL A 18 3.19 8.58 12.13
N SER A 19 3.17 8.53 13.45
CA SER A 19 4.05 9.30 14.32
C SER A 19 5.36 8.54 14.48
N PHE A 20 6.50 9.16 14.18
CA PHE A 20 7.80 8.52 14.40
C PHE A 20 8.09 8.31 15.88
N LYS A 21 7.47 9.08 16.76
CA LYS A 21 7.55 8.84 18.21
C LYS A 21 6.88 7.52 18.60
N ASP A 22 5.76 7.19 17.98
CA ASP A 22 4.97 6.01 18.34
C ASP A 22 5.69 4.70 17.98
N ILE A 23 6.64 4.77 17.04
CA ILE A 23 7.49 3.64 16.62
C ILE A 23 8.94 3.76 17.10
N GLY A 24 9.25 4.73 17.97
CA GLY A 24 10.59 4.92 18.55
C GLY A 24 11.66 5.39 17.56
N TRP A 25 11.26 6.08 16.48
CA TRP A 25 12.17 6.61 15.47
C TRP A 25 12.48 8.10 15.64
N ASN A 26 11.85 8.76 16.62
CA ASN A 26 12.10 10.16 16.93
C ASN A 26 13.51 10.46 17.47
N ASP A 27 14.31 9.42 17.77
CA ASP A 27 15.68 9.59 18.29
C ASP A 27 16.69 9.83 17.15
N TRP A 28 16.40 9.33 15.95
CA TRP A 28 17.28 9.45 14.78
C TRP A 28 16.66 10.24 13.64
N ILE A 29 15.32 10.33 13.54
CA ILE A 29 14.63 11.22 12.61
C ILE A 29 14.44 12.60 13.23
N ILE A 30 14.98 13.62 12.58
CA ILE A 30 14.88 15.02 12.98
C ILE A 30 13.59 15.65 12.46
N ALA A 31 13.27 15.42 11.17
CA ALA A 31 12.05 15.95 10.56
C ALA A 31 11.57 15.13 9.36
N PRO A 32 10.24 15.08 9.12
CA PRO A 32 9.17 15.57 10.01
C PRO A 32 9.01 14.65 11.24
N SER A 33 8.13 15.01 12.17
CA SER A 33 7.82 14.18 13.36
C SER A 33 6.92 12.96 13.04
N GLY A 34 6.32 12.96 11.86
CA GLY A 34 5.42 11.93 11.37
C GLY A 34 4.85 12.31 10.02
N TYR A 35 4.04 11.43 9.43
CA TYR A 35 3.49 11.64 8.10
C TYR A 35 2.27 10.75 7.80
N HIS A 36 1.49 11.14 6.80
CA HIS A 36 0.39 10.32 6.28
C HIS A 36 0.95 9.22 5.36
N ALA A 37 1.30 8.08 5.95
CA ALA A 37 1.75 6.90 5.22
C ALA A 37 0.64 6.30 4.37
N ASN A 38 -0.58 6.29 4.91
CA ASN A 38 -1.75 5.60 4.37
C ASN A 38 -1.52 4.08 4.22
N TYR A 39 -2.59 3.32 4.01
CA TYR A 39 -2.49 1.89 3.75
C TYR A 39 -3.63 1.42 2.86
N CYS A 40 -3.54 0.18 2.37
CA CYS A 40 -4.56 -0.43 1.53
C CYS A 40 -5.40 -1.41 2.34
N GLU A 41 -6.72 -1.33 2.22
CA GLU A 41 -7.66 -2.28 2.81
C GLU A 41 -8.86 -2.51 1.90
N GLY A 42 -9.66 -3.53 2.24
CA GLY A 42 -10.85 -3.91 1.48
C GLY A 42 -10.69 -5.24 0.74
N GLU A 43 -11.79 -5.72 0.18
CA GLU A 43 -11.87 -6.98 -0.54
C GLU A 43 -11.51 -6.80 -2.03
N CYS A 44 -11.00 -7.88 -2.62
CA CYS A 44 -10.74 -8.00 -4.05
C CYS A 44 -11.65 -9.06 -4.68
N PRO A 45 -12.88 -8.70 -5.08
CA PRO A 45 -13.85 -9.66 -5.62
C PRO A 45 -13.41 -10.19 -6.99
N SER A 46 -13.70 -11.46 -7.27
CA SER A 46 -13.27 -12.18 -8.48
C SER A 46 -13.72 -11.54 -9.80
N HIS A 47 -14.83 -10.79 -9.76
CA HIS A 47 -15.43 -10.13 -10.93
C HIS A 47 -14.85 -8.73 -11.22
N ILE A 48 -14.03 -8.19 -10.31
CA ILE A 48 -13.50 -6.82 -10.39
C ILE A 48 -12.15 -6.76 -11.11
N ALA A 49 -11.61 -7.91 -11.54
CA ALA A 49 -10.38 -8.02 -12.33
C ALA A 49 -10.40 -7.31 -13.72
N GLY A 50 -11.41 -6.49 -14.01
CA GLY A 50 -11.54 -5.69 -15.22
C GLY A 50 -11.85 -4.21 -15.00
N THR A 51 -12.04 -3.73 -13.77
CA THR A 51 -12.08 -2.28 -13.53
C THR A 51 -10.65 -1.75 -13.52
N SER A 52 -10.40 -0.68 -14.26
CA SER A 52 -9.11 -0.01 -14.42
C SER A 52 -8.39 0.13 -13.07
N GLY A 53 -7.26 -0.55 -12.89
CA GLY A 53 -6.47 -0.54 -11.64
C GLY A 53 -6.66 -1.74 -10.69
N SER A 54 -7.41 -2.77 -11.09
CA SER A 54 -7.74 -3.93 -10.24
C SER A 54 -7.03 -5.23 -10.60
N SER A 55 -6.12 -5.20 -11.58
CA SER A 55 -5.18 -6.29 -11.82
C SER A 55 -3.77 -5.70 -11.92
N LEU A 56 -2.98 -5.92 -10.86
CA LEU A 56 -1.60 -5.49 -10.71
C LEU A 56 -0.68 -6.01 -11.82
N SER A 57 -1.03 -7.14 -12.44
CA SER A 57 -0.21 -7.80 -13.44
C SER A 57 -0.98 -8.81 -14.28
N PHE A 58 -0.43 -9.16 -15.45
CA PHE A 58 -0.94 -10.31 -16.22
C PHE A 58 -0.96 -11.61 -15.41
N HIS A 59 -0.04 -11.78 -14.45
CA HIS A 59 -0.05 -12.93 -13.55
C HIS A 59 -1.32 -12.96 -12.68
N SER A 60 -1.73 -11.83 -12.09
CA SER A 60 -2.98 -11.72 -11.31
C SER A 60 -4.20 -12.09 -12.16
N THR A 61 -4.22 -11.67 -13.43
CA THR A 61 -5.27 -12.04 -14.38
C THR A 61 -5.33 -13.55 -14.64
N VAL A 62 -4.19 -14.20 -14.87
CA VAL A 62 -4.12 -15.66 -15.09
C VAL A 62 -4.60 -16.44 -13.87
N ILE A 63 -4.14 -16.07 -12.67
CA ILE A 63 -4.57 -16.73 -11.42
C ILE A 63 -6.07 -16.53 -11.19
N ASN A 64 -6.61 -15.34 -11.45
CA ASN A 64 -8.05 -15.10 -11.35
C ASN A 64 -8.85 -15.99 -12.32
N HIS A 65 -8.37 -16.21 -13.54
CA HIS A 65 -9.02 -17.13 -14.48
C HIS A 65 -9.03 -18.57 -13.98
N TYR A 66 -7.91 -19.07 -13.44
CA TYR A 66 -7.87 -20.42 -12.82
C TYR A 66 -8.85 -20.55 -11.66
N ARG A 67 -8.93 -19.52 -10.81
CA ARG A 67 -9.89 -19.42 -9.70
C ARG A 67 -11.34 -19.45 -10.18
N MET A 68 -11.70 -18.62 -11.15
CA MET A 68 -13.08 -18.54 -11.68
C MET A 68 -13.54 -19.86 -12.33
N ARG A 69 -12.59 -20.67 -12.83
CA ARG A 69 -12.86 -22.01 -13.37
C ARG A 69 -12.92 -23.10 -12.29
N GLY A 70 -12.65 -22.79 -11.03
CA GLY A 70 -12.72 -23.73 -9.91
C GLY A 70 -11.54 -24.71 -9.83
N HIS A 71 -10.41 -24.42 -10.48
CA HIS A 71 -9.25 -25.30 -10.44
C HIS A 71 -8.50 -25.19 -9.10
N SER A 72 -8.33 -26.32 -8.41
CA SER A 72 -7.45 -26.46 -7.24
C SER A 72 -5.98 -26.19 -7.64
N PRO A 73 -5.16 -25.54 -6.80
CA PRO A 73 -5.41 -25.11 -5.42
C PRO A 73 -6.07 -23.72 -5.28
N PHE A 74 -6.43 -23.06 -6.39
CA PHE A 74 -6.76 -21.64 -6.42
C PHE A 74 -8.23 -21.31 -6.20
N ALA A 75 -9.11 -22.32 -6.09
CA ALA A 75 -10.55 -22.14 -5.90
C ALA A 75 -10.90 -21.26 -4.68
N ASN A 76 -10.11 -21.33 -3.61
CA ASN A 76 -10.32 -20.56 -2.38
C ASN A 76 -9.33 -19.39 -2.22
N LEU A 77 -8.51 -19.10 -3.23
CA LEU A 77 -7.51 -18.03 -3.14
C LEU A 77 -8.17 -16.66 -3.34
N LYS A 78 -8.14 -15.80 -2.33
CA LYS A 78 -8.55 -14.38 -2.46
C LYS A 78 -7.34 -13.53 -2.84
N SER A 79 -7.55 -12.54 -3.71
CA SER A 79 -6.49 -11.56 -4.00
C SER A 79 -6.37 -10.58 -2.82
N CYS A 80 -5.15 -10.13 -2.52
CA CYS A 80 -4.90 -9.15 -1.47
C CYS A 80 -4.99 -7.72 -2.04
N CYS A 81 -5.50 -6.79 -1.24
CA CYS A 81 -5.45 -5.36 -1.55
C CYS A 81 -4.09 -4.79 -1.13
N VAL A 82 -3.31 -4.28 -2.09
CA VAL A 82 -1.93 -3.83 -1.85
C VAL A 82 -1.64 -2.50 -2.56
N PRO A 83 -0.60 -1.75 -2.14
CA PRO A 83 -0.20 -0.52 -2.82
C PRO A 83 0.22 -0.78 -4.27
N THR A 84 -0.35 -0.02 -5.21
CA THR A 84 0.02 -0.03 -6.64
C THR A 84 0.95 1.13 -7.00
N LYS A 85 0.83 2.24 -6.26
CA LYS A 85 1.62 3.45 -6.46
C LYS A 85 2.02 4.03 -5.12
N LEU A 86 3.33 4.27 -4.98
CA LEU A 86 3.92 4.88 -3.80
C LEU A 86 4.68 6.15 -4.21
N ARG A 87 4.71 7.14 -3.32
CA ARG A 87 5.46 8.38 -3.49
C ARG A 87 6.60 8.47 -2.49
N PRO A 88 7.76 9.05 -2.88
CA PRO A 88 8.81 9.37 -1.92
C PRO A 88 8.38 10.40 -0.88
N MET A 89 9.13 10.42 0.22
CA MET A 89 9.01 11.39 1.29
C MET A 89 10.38 11.97 1.64
N SER A 90 10.46 13.29 1.74
CA SER A 90 11.68 13.98 2.19
C SER A 90 11.85 13.83 3.70
N MET A 91 13.04 13.41 4.13
CA MET A 91 13.39 13.18 5.52
C MET A 91 14.72 13.83 5.87
N LEU A 92 14.80 14.35 7.09
CA LEU A 92 16.03 14.82 7.74
C LEU A 92 16.31 13.91 8.92
N TYR A 93 17.47 13.25 8.94
CA TYR A 93 17.81 12.25 9.96
C TYR A 93 19.31 12.16 10.21
N TYR A 94 19.70 11.54 11.33
CA TYR A 94 21.09 11.19 11.63
C TYR A 94 21.49 9.87 10.98
N ASP A 95 22.63 9.83 10.28
CA ASP A 95 23.24 8.58 9.86
C ASP A 95 24.05 7.90 10.99
N ASP A 96 24.62 6.74 10.72
CA ASP A 96 25.44 5.98 11.68
C ASP A 96 26.67 6.78 12.18
N GLY A 97 27.14 7.75 11.38
CA GLY A 97 28.24 8.65 11.72
C GLY A 97 27.81 9.91 12.46
N GLN A 98 26.55 10.02 12.88
CA GLN A 98 25.95 11.21 13.51
C GLN A 98 25.93 12.44 12.58
N ASN A 99 26.01 12.25 11.26
CA ASN A 99 25.87 13.32 10.29
C ASN A 99 24.39 13.58 10.01
N ILE A 100 24.04 14.86 9.77
CA ILE A 100 22.68 15.24 9.39
C ILE A 100 22.51 15.03 7.88
N ILE A 101 21.61 14.12 7.52
CA ILE A 101 21.31 13.77 6.13
C ILE A 101 19.92 14.24 5.75
N LYS A 102 19.80 14.94 4.63
CA LYS A 102 18.52 15.25 3.97
C LYS A 102 18.38 14.37 2.72
N LYS A 103 17.32 13.56 2.65
CA LYS A 103 17.10 12.66 1.50
C LYS A 103 15.62 12.38 1.28
N ASP A 104 15.25 12.17 0.02
CA ASP A 104 13.96 11.64 -0.36
C ASP A 104 13.99 10.11 -0.32
N ILE A 105 13.33 9.55 0.69
CA ILE A 105 13.19 8.10 0.86
C ILE A 105 12.05 7.62 -0.02
N GLN A 106 12.36 6.69 -0.92
CA GLN A 106 11.40 6.17 -1.89
C GLN A 106 10.36 5.27 -1.19
N ASN A 107 9.19 5.15 -1.81
CA ASN A 107 8.15 4.19 -1.42
C ASN A 107 7.57 4.37 0.00
N MET A 108 7.53 5.61 0.51
CA MET A 108 7.09 5.88 1.88
C MET A 108 5.59 6.10 2.02
N ILE A 109 4.94 6.70 1.01
CA ILE A 109 3.54 7.13 1.06
C ILE A 109 2.72 6.36 0.03
N VAL A 110 1.65 5.67 0.45
CA VAL A 110 0.69 5.03 -0.46
C VAL A 110 -0.16 6.11 -1.13
N GLU A 111 -0.17 6.13 -2.47
CA GLU A 111 -1.05 7.01 -3.27
C GLU A 111 -2.26 6.25 -3.82
N GLU A 112 -2.07 4.99 -4.20
CA GLU A 112 -3.06 4.15 -4.85
C GLU A 112 -2.94 2.69 -4.40
N CYS A 113 -4.07 2.00 -4.40
CA CYS A 113 -4.22 0.60 -4.03
C CYS A 113 -4.85 -0.18 -5.18
N GLY A 114 -4.60 -1.48 -5.21
CA GLY A 114 -5.21 -2.39 -6.16
C GLY A 114 -5.12 -3.85 -5.75
N CYS A 115 -5.75 -4.65 -6.61
CA CYS A 115 -5.68 -6.10 -6.68
C CYS A 115 -4.92 -6.46 -7.98
#